data_AF-A0A8J7JXW3-F1
#
_entry.id   AF-A0A8J7JXW3-F1
#
_cell.length_a   1.000
_cell.length_b   1.000
_cell.length_c   1.000
_cell.angle_alpha   90.00
_cell.angle_beta   90.00
_cell.angle_gamma   90.00
#
_symmetry.space_group_name_H-M   'P 1'
#
loop_
_entity.id
_entity.type
_entity.pdbx_description
1 polymer ?
#
loop_
_entity_poly.entity_id
_entity_poly.type
_entity_poly.pdbx_seq_one_letter_code
_entity_poly.pdbx_strand_id
1 'polypeptide(L)'
;MAIELEPIAQPIAYSDIPEPLGQIVAEYRVEPAGAIAYSVKAGQYIQIIDVAGSQCSDFLAFAGIDHCEELDGTVTRTLNGVAMPQAGLHGKYFSQTMQPMVEVVQDTCGRHDSFLLACTDRYYEDAGYPGHISCSQNFNLVLHPYGIAPRSGWPAVNFFFNTQVADGGAIAADESWSRPGDYVLLRACQDLLCASSACPDDIDPANGWQLTPIHIRVYAATESFPKAMGRRVAADAPVQLTKESGFTPSIRKLTGNLTEYNGFWVPNNFANQGDHAEYWALRERAVVMDLSALRKFEICGSEALELLQLAFSRNVEKLTVGQSAYGCLLNPHGGMIDDGIVFRLTESTYRYVGNCDTNGDWLHKVAAQHGLKAIVHSSSDRLHNLALQGPLSRQILQPLAQFDRGYGIQTIAELDYFRFAPGSVAGIPTLISRTGYTGELGYELFVQPDHAAVLWDALMSAGKPFGLLPMGMLALDRARIEAGLLSRGHEFDDLISPYQAGIGWTVAMKTKANFVGKAALEKIKEHPPRVAVGLMLESNDVAGCGQCVFPTGDRWRVGTVTSGTFSPILNRSIALAQIVPEYAAIGTELEVGLMDGMKRRVKAIVGSLSAYDPTKSRVRS
;
A
#
# COMPACT_ATOMS: atom_id res chain seq x y z
N MET A 1 -37.16 -1.46 -28.61
CA MET A 1 -36.81 -2.80 -29.10
C MET A 1 -35.75 -3.32 -28.14
N ALA A 2 -36.00 -4.46 -27.49
CA ALA A 2 -35.05 -5.06 -26.56
C ALA A 2 -33.76 -5.42 -27.33
N ILE A 3 -32.62 -5.00 -26.83
CA ILE A 3 -31.35 -5.63 -27.21
C ILE A 3 -31.30 -6.89 -26.35
N GLU A 4 -31.86 -7.99 -26.84
CA GLU A 4 -31.43 -9.31 -26.38
C GLU A 4 -29.93 -9.40 -26.65
N LEU A 5 -29.19 -10.00 -25.71
CA LEU A 5 -27.76 -10.25 -25.83
C LEU A 5 -27.52 -11.17 -27.04
N GLU A 6 -27.44 -10.63 -28.24
CA GLU A 6 -26.92 -11.39 -29.37
C GLU A 6 -25.44 -11.62 -29.11
N PRO A 7 -24.97 -12.88 -29.04
CA PRO A 7 -23.56 -13.17 -28.92
C PRO A 7 -22.81 -12.46 -30.05
N ILE A 8 -21.85 -11.62 -29.68
CA ILE A 8 -21.04 -10.94 -30.68
C ILE A 8 -20.21 -11.99 -31.41
N ALA A 9 -20.42 -12.13 -32.72
CA ALA A 9 -19.71 -13.11 -33.55
C ALA A 9 -18.20 -12.77 -33.66
N GLN A 10 -17.83 -11.49 -33.62
CA GLN A 10 -16.47 -10.96 -33.54
C GLN A 10 -16.45 -9.60 -32.81
N PRO A 11 -15.56 -9.38 -31.82
CA PRO A 11 -15.47 -8.10 -31.11
C PRO A 11 -15.20 -6.95 -32.09
N ILE A 12 -15.86 -5.81 -31.88
CA ILE A 12 -15.54 -4.59 -32.62
C ILE A 12 -14.15 -4.11 -32.15
N ALA A 13 -13.23 -3.93 -33.08
CA ALA A 13 -11.90 -3.43 -32.76
C ALA A 13 -11.97 -1.92 -32.46
N TYR A 14 -11.93 -1.57 -31.18
CA TYR A 14 -11.79 -0.20 -30.71
C TYR A 14 -10.31 0.11 -30.48
N SER A 15 -9.84 1.26 -30.97
CA SER A 15 -8.42 1.68 -30.83
C SER A 15 -8.17 2.57 -29.62
N ASP A 16 -9.24 3.00 -28.95
CA ASP A 16 -9.26 3.98 -27.86
C ASP A 16 -9.53 3.37 -26.47
N ILE A 17 -9.59 2.04 -26.37
CA ILE A 17 -9.78 1.30 -25.11
C ILE A 17 -8.81 0.11 -25.02
N PRO A 18 -8.57 -0.43 -23.81
CA PRO A 18 -7.70 -1.60 -23.65
C PRO A 18 -8.18 -2.83 -24.42
N GLU A 19 -7.26 -3.72 -24.75
CA GLU A 19 -7.57 -5.04 -25.29
C GLU A 19 -8.51 -5.83 -24.35
N PRO A 20 -9.39 -6.69 -24.89
CA PRO A 20 -10.24 -7.54 -24.07
C PRO A 20 -9.43 -8.42 -23.09
N LEU A 21 -9.90 -8.52 -21.84
CA LEU A 21 -9.25 -9.36 -20.82
C LEU A 21 -9.47 -10.86 -21.05
N GLY A 22 -10.58 -11.23 -21.71
CA GLY A 22 -10.97 -12.61 -21.97
C GLY A 22 -12.12 -12.69 -22.98
N GLN A 23 -12.86 -13.79 -23.00
CA GLN A 23 -13.96 -13.99 -23.94
C GLN A 23 -15.13 -13.03 -23.67
N ILE A 24 -15.39 -12.13 -24.63
CA ILE A 24 -16.53 -11.20 -24.61
C ILE A 24 -17.83 -11.95 -24.93
N VAL A 25 -18.86 -11.69 -24.14
CA VAL A 25 -20.24 -12.12 -24.37
C VAL A 25 -21.06 -10.99 -24.99
N ALA A 26 -20.86 -9.77 -24.50
CA ALA A 26 -21.50 -8.56 -25.02
C ALA A 26 -20.60 -7.35 -24.78
N GLU A 27 -20.72 -6.33 -25.62
CA GLU A 27 -20.01 -5.05 -25.46
C GLU A 27 -20.88 -3.90 -25.97
N TYR A 28 -20.74 -2.74 -25.33
CA TYR A 28 -21.55 -1.56 -25.60
C TYR A 28 -20.73 -0.28 -25.47
N ARG A 29 -21.02 0.69 -26.34
CA ARG A 29 -20.57 2.08 -26.19
C ARG A 29 -21.75 2.91 -25.69
N VAL A 30 -21.59 3.53 -24.53
CA VAL A 30 -22.55 4.49 -23.98
C VAL A 30 -22.08 5.87 -24.40
N GLU A 31 -22.78 6.46 -25.36
CA GLU A 31 -22.48 7.80 -25.85
C GLU A 31 -22.62 8.85 -24.72
N PRO A 32 -21.93 10.00 -24.82
CA PRO A 32 -21.97 11.04 -23.78
C PRO A 32 -23.41 11.46 -23.48
N ALA A 33 -23.72 11.71 -22.21
CA ALA A 33 -25.06 12.02 -21.73
C ALA A 33 -26.12 10.92 -21.99
N GLY A 34 -25.69 9.68 -22.24
CA GLY A 34 -26.56 8.52 -22.45
C GLY A 34 -26.55 7.53 -21.28
N ALA A 35 -27.45 6.54 -21.34
CA ALA A 35 -27.42 5.36 -20.49
C ALA A 35 -27.89 4.13 -21.28
N ILE A 36 -27.57 2.94 -20.77
CA ILE A 36 -28.09 1.67 -21.28
C ILE A 36 -28.50 0.76 -20.12
N ALA A 37 -29.40 -0.18 -20.40
CA ALA A 37 -29.72 -1.30 -19.51
C ALA A 37 -29.36 -2.62 -20.20
N TYR A 38 -28.80 -3.57 -19.46
CA TYR A 38 -28.30 -4.84 -19.99
C TYR A 38 -28.36 -5.95 -18.94
N SER A 39 -28.58 -7.18 -19.37
CA SER A 39 -28.64 -8.34 -18.46
C SER A 39 -27.27 -8.99 -18.31
N VAL A 40 -27.00 -9.53 -17.11
CA VAL A 40 -25.75 -10.23 -16.79
C VAL A 40 -26.11 -11.47 -15.98
N LYS A 41 -25.52 -12.61 -16.33
CA LYS A 41 -25.71 -13.89 -15.63
C LYS A 41 -24.75 -14.03 -14.45
N ALA A 42 -25.17 -14.78 -13.44
CA ALA A 42 -24.32 -15.10 -12.30
C ALA A 42 -22.94 -15.64 -12.75
N GLY A 43 -21.87 -15.10 -12.17
CA GLY A 43 -20.50 -15.46 -12.48
C GLY A 43 -19.87 -14.74 -13.69
N GLN A 44 -20.66 -14.08 -14.55
CA GLN A 44 -20.12 -13.21 -15.59
C GLN A 44 -19.48 -11.96 -14.99
N TYR A 45 -18.60 -11.32 -15.78
CA TYR A 45 -17.91 -10.11 -15.35
C TYR A 45 -18.37 -8.91 -16.16
N ILE A 46 -18.45 -7.75 -15.53
CA ILE A 46 -18.82 -6.47 -16.12
C ILE A 46 -17.58 -5.58 -16.00
N GLN A 47 -17.02 -5.16 -17.12
CA GLN A 47 -15.97 -4.17 -17.18
C GLN A 47 -16.57 -2.84 -17.62
N ILE A 48 -16.49 -1.83 -16.75
CA ILE A 48 -16.88 -0.44 -17.06
C ILE A 48 -15.58 0.32 -17.28
N ILE A 49 -15.40 0.86 -18.48
CA ILE A 49 -14.16 1.51 -18.94
C ILE A 49 -14.45 2.98 -19.21
N ASP A 50 -13.65 3.85 -18.62
CA ASP A 50 -13.56 5.23 -19.04
C ASP A 50 -12.67 5.33 -20.28
N VAL A 51 -13.25 5.76 -21.40
CA VAL A 51 -12.58 5.76 -22.69
C VAL A 51 -11.52 6.87 -22.76
N ALA A 52 -11.88 8.09 -22.34
CA ALA A 52 -11.06 9.27 -22.54
C ALA A 52 -10.41 9.79 -21.26
N GLY A 53 -10.73 9.19 -20.11
CA GLY A 53 -10.37 9.71 -18.80
C GLY A 53 -11.36 10.77 -18.34
N SER A 54 -11.35 11.00 -17.02
CA SER A 54 -12.22 11.93 -16.31
C SER A 54 -13.73 11.66 -16.39
N GLN A 55 -14.22 10.74 -17.22
CA GLN A 55 -15.66 10.49 -17.36
C GLN A 55 -16.19 9.57 -16.26
N CYS A 56 -17.18 10.05 -15.53
CA CYS A 56 -17.88 9.27 -14.52
C CYS A 56 -18.96 8.37 -15.15
N SER A 57 -19.16 7.20 -14.53
CA SER A 57 -20.22 6.26 -14.88
C SER A 57 -21.05 5.92 -13.67
N ASP A 58 -22.34 6.24 -13.69
CA ASP A 58 -23.24 5.78 -12.65
C ASP A 58 -23.67 4.35 -12.96
N PHE A 59 -23.78 3.51 -11.93
CA PHE A 59 -24.08 2.09 -12.05
C PHE A 59 -25.21 1.67 -11.11
N LEU A 60 -26.19 0.96 -11.68
CA LEU A 60 -27.30 0.33 -10.98
C LEU A 60 -27.30 -1.17 -11.28
N ALA A 61 -27.73 -1.97 -10.30
CA ALA A 61 -27.95 -3.39 -10.46
C ALA A 61 -29.20 -3.84 -9.71
N PHE A 62 -30.00 -4.67 -10.36
CA PHE A 62 -31.25 -5.20 -9.86
C PHE A 62 -31.28 -6.73 -10.00
N ALA A 63 -31.74 -7.41 -8.98
CA ALA A 63 -31.90 -8.86 -8.92
C ALA A 63 -33.32 -9.23 -8.46
N GLY A 64 -33.57 -10.53 -8.29
CA GLY A 64 -34.84 -11.04 -7.81
C GLY A 64 -35.94 -11.02 -8.88
N ILE A 65 -37.11 -11.53 -8.49
CA ILE A 65 -38.31 -11.54 -9.34
C ILE A 65 -38.75 -10.09 -9.53
N ASP A 66 -39.06 -9.70 -10.77
CA ASP A 66 -39.48 -8.35 -11.13
C ASP A 66 -38.50 -7.25 -10.67
N HIS A 67 -37.20 -7.59 -10.56
CA HIS A 67 -36.13 -6.64 -10.24
C HIS A 67 -36.27 -5.97 -8.85
N CYS A 68 -36.87 -6.68 -7.89
CA CYS A 68 -37.17 -6.14 -6.56
C CYS A 68 -35.95 -5.94 -5.64
N GLU A 69 -34.81 -6.55 -5.93
CA GLU A 69 -33.58 -6.44 -5.14
C GLU A 69 -32.61 -5.45 -5.79
N GLU A 70 -32.61 -4.21 -5.32
CA GLU A 70 -31.73 -3.15 -5.82
C GLU A 70 -30.43 -3.08 -5.02
N LEU A 71 -29.31 -2.85 -5.72
CA LEU A 71 -28.02 -2.54 -5.14
C LEU A 71 -28.12 -1.27 -4.27
N ASP A 72 -27.60 -1.34 -3.05
CA ASP A 72 -27.68 -0.26 -2.08
C ASP A 72 -26.30 0.10 -1.53
N GLY A 73 -25.85 1.33 -1.84
CA GLY A 73 -24.57 1.86 -1.36
C GLY A 73 -24.50 1.99 0.17
N THR A 74 -25.62 2.29 0.84
CA THR A 74 -25.68 2.44 2.30
C THR A 74 -25.52 1.12 3.02
N VAL A 75 -26.23 0.07 2.58
CA VAL A 75 -26.04 -1.29 3.08
C VAL A 75 -24.63 -1.76 2.80
N THR A 76 -24.11 -1.49 1.60
CA THR A 76 -22.75 -1.85 1.22
C THR A 76 -21.71 -1.27 2.18
N ARG A 77 -21.76 0.04 2.46
CA ARG A 77 -20.85 0.68 3.43
C ARG A 77 -21.01 0.11 4.84
N THR A 78 -22.26 -0.16 5.25
CA THR A 78 -22.56 -0.72 6.57
C THR A 78 -21.94 -2.10 6.77
N LEU A 79 -22.02 -2.98 5.77
CA LEU A 79 -21.49 -4.34 5.86
C LEU A 79 -19.98 -4.41 5.67
N ASN A 80 -19.43 -3.58 4.78
CA ASN A 80 -17.99 -3.61 4.51
C ASN A 80 -17.16 -2.77 5.48
N GLY A 81 -17.75 -1.74 6.11
CA GLY A 81 -17.01 -0.78 6.93
C GLY A 81 -16.09 0.15 6.14
N VAL A 82 -16.21 0.17 4.80
CA VAL A 82 -15.45 1.08 3.92
C VAL A 82 -16.39 1.85 3.01
N ALA A 83 -16.00 3.08 2.69
CA ALA A 83 -16.75 3.97 1.80
C ALA A 83 -16.73 3.52 0.33
N MET A 84 -15.61 2.91 -0.09
CA MET A 84 -15.35 2.49 -1.47
C MET A 84 -14.88 1.04 -1.44
N PRO A 85 -15.77 0.07 -1.73
CA PRO A 85 -15.37 -1.31 -1.94
C PRO A 85 -14.32 -1.41 -3.04
N GLN A 86 -13.20 -2.05 -2.75
CA GLN A 86 -12.11 -2.32 -3.68
C GLN A 86 -11.86 -3.82 -3.78
N ALA A 87 -11.09 -4.25 -4.78
CA ALA A 87 -10.70 -5.65 -4.90
C ALA A 87 -10.09 -6.17 -3.60
N GLY A 88 -10.61 -7.28 -3.05
CA GLY A 88 -10.13 -7.82 -1.79
C GLY A 88 -11.22 -8.43 -0.92
N LEU A 89 -11.05 -8.33 0.41
CA LEU A 89 -11.97 -8.87 1.41
C LEU A 89 -13.29 -8.08 1.47
N HIS A 90 -13.20 -6.75 1.36
CA HIS A 90 -14.32 -5.81 1.48
C HIS A 90 -14.82 -5.30 0.12
N GLY A 91 -14.75 -6.16 -0.91
CA GLY A 91 -14.97 -5.78 -2.30
C GLY A 91 -16.38 -6.01 -2.84
N LYS A 92 -17.37 -6.33 -2.00
CA LYS A 92 -18.73 -6.65 -2.47
C LYS A 92 -19.69 -5.48 -2.34
N TYR A 93 -20.56 -5.29 -3.31
CA TYR A 93 -21.75 -4.45 -3.18
C TYR A 93 -22.96 -5.33 -2.88
N PHE A 94 -23.88 -4.80 -2.08
CA PHE A 94 -25.01 -5.54 -1.53
C PHE A 94 -26.35 -4.90 -1.87
N SER A 95 -27.43 -5.69 -1.87
CA SER A 95 -28.79 -5.18 -2.00
C SER A 95 -29.33 -4.64 -0.68
N GLN A 96 -30.53 -4.04 -0.72
CA GLN A 96 -31.27 -3.62 0.47
C GLN A 96 -31.52 -4.76 1.48
N THR A 97 -31.65 -6.00 1.00
CA THR A 97 -31.80 -7.19 1.85
C THR A 97 -30.46 -7.88 2.18
N MET A 98 -29.36 -7.15 2.03
CA MET A 98 -27.99 -7.59 2.36
C MET A 98 -27.49 -8.77 1.51
N GLN A 99 -28.06 -8.99 0.32
CA GLN A 99 -27.57 -10.01 -0.60
C GLN A 99 -26.44 -9.47 -1.47
N PRO A 100 -25.36 -10.23 -1.73
CA PRO A 100 -24.27 -9.78 -2.59
C PRO A 100 -24.75 -9.66 -4.05
N MET A 101 -24.54 -8.49 -4.64
CA MET A 101 -24.94 -8.16 -6.02
C MET A 101 -23.75 -8.35 -6.97
N VAL A 102 -22.68 -7.61 -6.72
CA VAL A 102 -21.44 -7.65 -7.50
C VAL A 102 -20.23 -7.64 -6.58
N GLU A 103 -19.13 -8.23 -7.03
CA GLU A 103 -17.82 -8.20 -6.37
C GLU A 103 -16.80 -7.47 -7.26
N VAL A 104 -16.12 -6.47 -6.72
CA VAL A 104 -14.98 -5.81 -7.39
C VAL A 104 -13.83 -6.81 -7.48
N VAL A 105 -13.42 -7.11 -8.71
CA VAL A 105 -12.31 -8.00 -9.02
C VAL A 105 -11.08 -7.18 -9.38
N GLN A 106 -11.23 -6.18 -10.25
CA GLN A 106 -10.15 -5.25 -10.55
C GLN A 106 -10.67 -3.82 -10.52
N ASP A 107 -9.87 -2.90 -10.02
CA ASP A 107 -10.17 -1.48 -10.02
C ASP A 107 -8.87 -0.73 -10.30
N THR A 108 -8.80 -0.03 -11.42
CA THR A 108 -7.59 0.69 -11.86
C THR A 108 -7.58 2.16 -11.49
N CYS A 109 -8.69 2.69 -10.97
CA CYS A 109 -8.84 4.08 -10.58
C CYS A 109 -8.73 4.25 -9.05
N GLY A 110 -9.41 3.38 -8.28
CA GLY A 110 -9.36 3.40 -6.82
C GLY A 110 -10.23 4.48 -6.16
N ARG A 111 -10.92 5.31 -6.94
CA ARG A 111 -11.69 6.48 -6.47
C ARG A 111 -13.09 6.47 -7.07
N HIS A 112 -14.10 6.30 -6.22
CA HIS A 112 -15.51 6.19 -6.60
C HIS A 112 -16.39 6.87 -5.56
N ASP A 113 -17.63 7.14 -5.92
CA ASP A 113 -18.66 7.58 -4.98
C ASP A 113 -19.74 6.50 -4.77
N SER A 114 -20.07 6.27 -3.52
CA SER A 114 -21.22 5.43 -3.14
C SER A 114 -22.24 6.19 -2.28
N PHE A 115 -22.00 7.48 -2.00
CA PHE A 115 -22.78 8.27 -1.06
C PHE A 115 -23.93 9.01 -1.72
N LEU A 116 -23.64 9.65 -2.86
CA LEU A 116 -24.57 10.55 -3.52
C LEU A 116 -25.41 9.79 -4.54
N LEU A 117 -26.50 10.44 -4.94
CA LEU A 117 -27.32 9.96 -6.04
C LEU A 117 -26.58 10.21 -7.36
N ALA A 118 -26.94 9.45 -8.39
CA ALA A 118 -26.72 9.88 -9.76
C ALA A 118 -27.28 11.30 -9.96
N CYS A 119 -26.70 12.10 -10.85
CA CYS A 119 -27.17 13.47 -11.06
C CYS A 119 -28.67 13.53 -11.37
N THR A 120 -29.31 14.62 -10.95
CA THR A 120 -30.78 14.78 -10.96
C THR A 120 -31.17 16.10 -11.61
N ASP A 121 -32.40 16.17 -12.15
CA ASP A 121 -32.94 17.41 -12.72
C ASP A 121 -32.95 18.53 -11.68
N ARG A 122 -33.25 18.19 -10.42
CA ARG A 122 -33.28 19.13 -9.29
C ARG A 122 -31.91 19.75 -9.01
N TYR A 123 -30.84 18.96 -9.09
CA TYR A 123 -29.47 19.44 -8.91
C TYR A 123 -29.14 20.53 -9.95
N TYR A 124 -29.45 20.28 -11.22
CA TYR A 124 -29.19 21.25 -12.29
C TYR A 124 -30.09 22.49 -12.19
N GLU A 125 -31.37 22.33 -11.84
CA GLU A 125 -32.28 23.45 -11.61
C GLU A 125 -31.77 24.40 -10.52
N ASP A 126 -31.33 23.85 -9.38
CA ASP A 126 -30.80 24.62 -8.25
C ASP A 126 -29.45 25.28 -8.60
N ALA A 127 -28.67 24.68 -9.50
CA ALA A 127 -27.45 25.27 -10.05
C ALA A 127 -27.71 26.33 -11.15
N GLY A 128 -28.95 26.51 -11.60
CA GLY A 128 -29.33 27.50 -12.62
C GLY A 128 -29.36 26.98 -14.06
N TYR A 129 -29.40 25.66 -14.25
CA TYR A 129 -29.42 24.96 -15.55
C TYR A 129 -30.70 24.14 -15.74
N PRO A 130 -31.90 24.77 -15.77
CA PRO A 130 -33.15 24.04 -15.94
C PRO A 130 -33.24 23.34 -17.30
N GLY A 131 -33.71 22.09 -17.31
CA GLY A 131 -33.84 21.27 -18.52
C GLY A 131 -32.54 20.57 -18.95
N HIS A 132 -31.47 20.69 -18.16
CA HIS A 132 -30.27 19.88 -18.33
C HIS A 132 -30.58 18.38 -18.17
N ILE A 133 -30.00 17.55 -19.03
CA ILE A 133 -30.19 16.09 -18.99
C ILE A 133 -29.53 15.54 -17.73
N SER A 134 -30.19 14.59 -17.06
CA SER A 134 -29.63 13.92 -15.89
C SER A 134 -29.52 12.42 -16.08
N CYS A 135 -28.57 11.80 -15.38
CA CYS A 135 -28.46 10.35 -15.29
C CYS A 135 -29.72 9.72 -14.75
N SER A 136 -30.38 10.38 -13.79
CA SER A 136 -31.62 9.86 -13.23
C SER A 136 -32.75 9.81 -14.27
N GLN A 137 -32.85 10.83 -15.12
CA GLN A 137 -33.78 10.81 -16.26
C GLN A 137 -33.41 9.75 -17.29
N ASN A 138 -32.12 9.63 -17.63
CA ASN A 138 -31.63 8.60 -18.55
C ASN A 138 -31.93 7.18 -18.04
N PHE A 139 -31.73 6.90 -16.75
CA PHE A 139 -32.07 5.63 -16.14
C PHE A 139 -33.56 5.34 -16.21
N ASN A 140 -34.42 6.32 -15.92
CA ASN A 140 -35.87 6.13 -16.05
C ASN A 140 -36.26 5.68 -17.47
N LEU A 141 -35.63 6.24 -18.51
CA LEU A 141 -35.92 5.89 -19.90
C LEU A 141 -35.50 4.44 -20.23
N VAL A 142 -34.30 4.02 -19.81
CA VAL A 142 -33.78 2.69 -20.16
C VAL A 142 -34.31 1.57 -19.26
N LEU A 143 -34.76 1.89 -18.05
CA LEU A 143 -35.32 0.93 -17.10
C LEU A 143 -36.85 0.75 -17.25
N HIS A 144 -37.57 1.72 -17.81
CA HIS A 144 -39.02 1.63 -18.05
C HIS A 144 -39.47 0.35 -18.79
N PRO A 145 -38.78 -0.13 -19.85
CA PRO A 145 -39.13 -1.38 -20.52
C PRO A 145 -39.09 -2.63 -19.64
N TYR A 146 -38.37 -2.58 -18.50
CA TYR A 146 -38.22 -3.69 -17.55
C TYR A 146 -39.21 -3.59 -16.38
N GLY A 147 -40.19 -2.68 -16.44
CA GLY A 147 -41.21 -2.52 -15.40
C GLY A 147 -40.72 -1.81 -14.14
N ILE A 148 -39.52 -1.25 -14.16
CA ILE A 148 -38.97 -0.49 -13.02
C ILE A 148 -39.55 0.93 -13.04
N ALA A 149 -40.16 1.33 -11.92
CA ALA A 149 -40.80 2.63 -11.79
C ALA A 149 -39.77 3.78 -11.81
N PRO A 150 -40.10 4.92 -12.46
CA PRO A 150 -39.20 6.06 -12.53
C PRO A 150 -38.98 6.70 -11.15
N ARG A 151 -37.80 7.26 -10.93
CA ARG A 151 -37.43 8.03 -9.73
C ARG A 151 -36.86 9.39 -10.08
N SER A 152 -37.05 10.36 -9.18
CA SER A 152 -36.44 11.69 -9.33
C SER A 152 -34.92 11.67 -9.07
N GLY A 153 -34.41 10.65 -8.39
CA GLY A 153 -32.99 10.44 -8.15
C GLY A 153 -32.69 8.97 -7.84
N TRP A 154 -31.61 8.45 -8.43
CA TRP A 154 -31.20 7.05 -8.25
C TRP A 154 -29.99 6.92 -7.32
N PRO A 155 -30.01 6.01 -6.33
CA PRO A 155 -28.88 5.76 -5.43
C PRO A 155 -27.83 4.86 -6.10
N ALA A 156 -27.21 5.37 -7.16
CA ALA A 156 -26.23 4.65 -7.94
C ALA A 156 -24.87 4.54 -7.24
N VAL A 157 -24.06 3.58 -7.69
CA VAL A 157 -22.61 3.61 -7.47
C VAL A 157 -22.01 4.45 -8.59
N ASN A 158 -21.43 5.59 -8.28
CA ASN A 158 -20.88 6.51 -9.26
C ASN A 158 -19.38 6.20 -9.42
N PHE A 159 -19.05 5.32 -10.37
CA PHE A 159 -17.68 4.95 -10.67
C PHE A 159 -16.91 6.13 -11.28
N PHE A 160 -15.63 6.21 -10.91
CA PHE A 160 -14.69 7.29 -11.23
C PHE A 160 -15.01 8.66 -10.60
N PHE A 161 -16.16 8.78 -9.92
CA PHE A 161 -16.57 10.02 -9.28
C PHE A 161 -15.77 10.32 -8.00
N ASN A 162 -15.26 11.55 -7.88
CA ASN A 162 -14.41 11.99 -6.77
C ASN A 162 -15.18 12.91 -5.80
N THR A 163 -15.92 12.30 -4.87
CA THR A 163 -16.61 13.03 -3.80
C THR A 163 -15.67 13.38 -2.65
N GLN A 164 -15.73 14.63 -2.18
CA GLN A 164 -15.05 15.09 -0.97
C GLN A 164 -16.07 15.56 0.09
N VAL A 165 -15.78 15.25 1.36
CA VAL A 165 -16.50 15.82 2.51
C VAL A 165 -15.50 16.67 3.29
N ALA A 166 -15.68 17.98 3.23
CA ALA A 166 -14.80 18.93 3.92
C ALA A 166 -15.01 18.87 5.45
N ASP A 167 -14.04 19.38 6.22
CA ASP A 167 -14.10 19.43 7.69
C ASP A 167 -15.37 20.13 8.23
N GLY A 168 -15.91 21.09 7.47
CA GLY A 168 -17.16 21.79 7.78
C GLY A 168 -18.43 21.00 7.44
N GLY A 169 -18.32 19.78 6.91
CA GLY A 169 -19.43 18.93 6.46
C GLY A 169 -19.96 19.24 5.07
N ALA A 170 -19.34 20.18 4.34
CA ALA A 170 -19.70 20.47 2.96
C ALA A 170 -19.30 19.31 2.03
N ILE A 171 -20.18 18.94 1.12
CA ILE A 171 -19.92 17.95 0.08
C ILE A 171 -19.52 18.69 -1.19
N ALA A 172 -18.42 18.27 -1.81
CA ALA A 172 -17.93 18.83 -3.07
C ALA A 172 -17.57 17.70 -4.05
N ALA A 173 -17.78 17.96 -5.33
CA ALA A 173 -17.21 17.17 -6.41
C ALA A 173 -15.85 17.75 -6.80
N ASP A 174 -14.95 16.88 -7.22
CA ASP A 174 -13.64 17.23 -7.76
C ASP A 174 -13.41 16.41 -9.04
N GLU A 175 -12.40 16.78 -9.81
CA GLU A 175 -12.10 16.11 -11.07
C GLU A 175 -11.85 14.62 -10.84
N SER A 176 -12.44 13.79 -11.71
CA SER A 176 -12.23 12.34 -11.67
C SER A 176 -10.74 12.01 -11.81
N TRP A 177 -10.32 10.95 -11.11
CA TRP A 177 -8.93 10.46 -11.18
C TRP A 177 -8.70 9.49 -12.33
N SER A 178 -9.76 9.08 -13.03
CA SER A 178 -9.67 8.15 -14.14
C SER A 178 -8.89 8.75 -15.31
N ARG A 179 -8.10 7.90 -15.96
CA ARG A 179 -7.36 8.20 -17.18
C ARG A 179 -7.91 7.37 -18.33
N PRO A 180 -7.59 7.71 -19.60
CA PRO A 180 -7.99 6.90 -20.73
C PRO A 180 -7.69 5.41 -20.52
N GLY A 181 -8.73 4.58 -20.61
CA GLY A 181 -8.66 3.13 -20.45
C GLY A 181 -8.66 2.63 -19.01
N ASP A 182 -8.76 3.49 -17.99
CA ASP A 182 -9.05 3.03 -16.63
C ASP A 182 -10.44 2.38 -16.59
N TYR A 183 -10.56 1.33 -15.78
CA TYR A 183 -11.75 0.51 -15.65
C TYR A 183 -11.96 -0.03 -14.24
N VAL A 184 -13.21 -0.43 -13.98
CA VAL A 184 -13.61 -1.31 -12.88
C VAL A 184 -14.15 -2.61 -13.48
N LEU A 185 -13.65 -3.74 -12.99
CA LEU A 185 -14.11 -5.09 -13.34
C LEU A 185 -14.87 -5.68 -12.16
N LEU A 186 -16.16 -5.91 -12.38
CA LEU A 186 -17.09 -6.46 -11.40
C LEU A 186 -17.44 -7.90 -11.78
N ARG A 187 -17.64 -8.79 -10.80
CA ARG A 187 -18.21 -10.12 -11.01
C ARG A 187 -19.63 -10.17 -10.47
N ALA A 188 -20.58 -10.58 -11.30
CA ALA A 188 -21.96 -10.76 -10.88
C ALA A 188 -22.08 -11.95 -9.91
N CYS A 189 -22.66 -11.71 -8.73
CA CYS A 189 -22.87 -12.75 -7.71
C CYS A 189 -24.16 -13.55 -7.96
N GLN A 190 -25.07 -13.02 -8.79
CA GLN A 190 -26.35 -13.61 -9.18
C GLN A 190 -26.75 -13.10 -10.57
N ASP A 191 -27.91 -13.50 -11.08
CA ASP A 191 -28.46 -12.94 -12.31
C ASP A 191 -28.93 -11.50 -12.05
N LEU A 192 -28.48 -10.55 -12.87
CA LEU A 192 -28.70 -9.12 -12.71
C LEU A 192 -29.28 -8.49 -13.97
N LEU A 193 -30.16 -7.52 -13.79
CA LEU A 193 -30.36 -6.42 -14.72
C LEU A 193 -29.48 -5.26 -14.26
N CYS A 194 -28.54 -4.83 -15.08
CA CYS A 194 -27.67 -3.70 -14.80
C CYS A 194 -28.07 -2.50 -15.65
N ALA A 195 -27.75 -1.31 -15.17
CA ALA A 195 -27.79 -0.09 -15.97
C ALA A 195 -26.58 0.78 -15.68
N SER A 196 -26.03 1.38 -16.74
CA SER A 196 -24.86 2.25 -16.65
C SER A 196 -25.05 3.50 -17.50
N SER A 197 -24.56 4.64 -17.02
CA SER A 197 -24.58 5.92 -17.74
C SER A 197 -23.18 6.40 -18.12
N ALA A 198 -23.10 7.25 -19.15
CA ALA A 198 -22.03 8.22 -19.29
C ALA A 198 -22.57 9.56 -18.76
N CYS A 199 -22.13 9.96 -17.55
CA CYS A 199 -22.68 11.10 -16.83
C CYS A 199 -22.71 12.38 -17.68
N PRO A 200 -23.85 13.10 -17.77
CA PRO A 200 -23.97 14.32 -18.55
C PRO A 200 -23.44 15.56 -17.84
N ASP A 201 -22.97 15.47 -16.59
CA ASP A 201 -22.61 16.67 -15.81
C ASP A 201 -21.40 17.40 -16.39
N ASP A 202 -21.64 18.59 -16.94
CA ASP A 202 -20.62 19.48 -17.49
C ASP A 202 -20.59 20.84 -16.76
N ILE A 203 -21.35 20.99 -15.68
CA ILE A 203 -21.45 22.24 -14.91
C ILE A 203 -20.48 22.27 -13.72
N ASP A 204 -19.83 21.15 -13.42
CA ASP A 204 -18.89 20.97 -12.33
C ASP A 204 -17.64 20.17 -12.79
N PRO A 205 -16.61 19.98 -11.93
CA PRO A 205 -15.37 19.32 -12.33
C PRO A 205 -15.48 17.81 -12.54
N ALA A 206 -16.57 17.15 -12.16
CA ALA A 206 -16.63 15.69 -12.04
C ALA A 206 -16.23 14.95 -13.32
N ASN A 207 -16.66 15.46 -14.47
CA ASN A 207 -16.33 14.90 -15.79
C ASN A 207 -15.20 15.65 -16.52
N GLY A 208 -14.39 16.45 -15.82
CA GLY A 208 -13.35 17.27 -16.44
C GLY A 208 -13.90 18.31 -17.43
N TRP A 209 -15.15 18.75 -17.26
CA TRP A 209 -15.87 19.69 -18.13
C TRP A 209 -15.99 19.24 -19.60
N GLN A 210 -15.69 17.99 -19.92
CA GLN A 210 -15.79 17.44 -21.25
C GLN A 210 -16.46 16.07 -21.21
N LEU A 211 -17.69 16.00 -21.71
CA LEU A 211 -18.45 14.75 -21.75
C LEU A 211 -17.85 13.81 -22.80
N THR A 212 -17.52 12.60 -22.38
CA THR A 212 -16.97 11.54 -23.24
C THR A 212 -17.72 10.21 -23.04
N PRO A 213 -17.53 9.23 -23.93
CA PRO A 213 -18.24 7.96 -23.82
C PRO A 213 -17.71 7.07 -22.68
N ILE A 214 -18.58 6.19 -22.18
CA ILE A 214 -18.20 5.03 -21.37
C ILE A 214 -18.31 3.77 -22.23
N HIS A 215 -17.40 2.80 -22.02
CA HIS A 215 -17.47 1.51 -22.68
C HIS A 215 -17.72 0.39 -21.67
N ILE A 216 -18.60 -0.56 -22.04
CA ILE A 216 -18.99 -1.67 -21.18
C ILE A 216 -18.69 -2.97 -21.90
N ARG A 217 -18.02 -3.90 -21.23
CA ARG A 217 -17.84 -5.28 -21.70
C ARG A 217 -18.38 -6.26 -20.68
N VAL A 218 -19.01 -7.32 -21.17
CA VAL A 218 -19.42 -8.46 -20.36
C VAL A 218 -18.58 -9.67 -20.77
N TYR A 219 -17.87 -10.28 -19.81
CA TYR A 219 -17.07 -11.47 -20.03
C TYR A 219 -17.77 -12.75 -19.58
N ALA A 220 -17.42 -13.86 -20.21
CA ALA A 220 -17.99 -15.17 -19.93
C ALA A 220 -17.75 -15.61 -18.47
N ALA A 221 -18.70 -16.35 -17.89
CA ALA A 221 -18.59 -16.87 -16.51
C ALA A 221 -17.51 -17.95 -16.35
N THR A 222 -17.01 -18.49 -17.46
CA THR A 222 -15.89 -19.44 -17.51
C THR A 222 -14.54 -18.76 -17.31
N GLU A 223 -14.47 -17.43 -17.40
CA GLU A 223 -13.25 -16.67 -17.18
C GLU A 223 -12.89 -16.58 -15.69
N SER A 224 -11.60 -16.42 -15.43
CA SER A 224 -11.06 -16.26 -14.08
C SER A 224 -10.02 -15.15 -14.07
N PHE A 225 -10.38 -13.99 -13.54
CA PHE A 225 -9.49 -12.84 -13.44
C PHE A 225 -8.92 -12.73 -12.01
N PRO A 226 -7.61 -12.47 -11.85
CA PRO A 226 -7.02 -12.27 -10.54
C PRO A 226 -7.54 -10.96 -9.93
N LYS A 227 -7.75 -10.97 -8.62
CA LYS A 227 -8.05 -9.75 -7.87
C LYS A 227 -6.85 -8.80 -7.93
N ALA A 228 -7.07 -7.55 -8.30
CA ALA A 228 -6.00 -6.55 -8.36
C ALA A 228 -6.51 -5.13 -8.14
N MET A 229 -5.65 -4.27 -7.60
CA MET A 229 -5.86 -2.83 -7.57
C MET A 229 -4.83 -2.18 -8.50
N GLY A 230 -5.24 -1.15 -9.24
CA GLY A 230 -4.34 -0.37 -10.06
C GLY A 230 -3.58 0.64 -9.21
N ARG A 231 -2.30 0.78 -9.52
CA ARG A 231 -1.41 1.75 -8.90
C ARG A 231 -0.54 2.40 -9.97
N ARG A 232 -0.36 3.71 -9.87
CA ARG A 232 0.58 4.47 -10.71
C ARG A 232 1.71 4.97 -9.82
N VAL A 233 2.94 4.62 -10.19
CA VAL A 233 4.14 4.95 -9.39
C VAL A 233 4.67 6.37 -9.66
N ALA A 234 4.23 6.98 -10.75
CA ALA A 234 4.51 8.36 -11.14
C ALA A 234 3.33 8.93 -11.97
N ALA A 235 3.28 10.25 -12.12
CA ALA A 235 2.20 10.94 -12.82
C ALA A 235 2.05 10.50 -14.28
N ASP A 236 3.13 10.16 -14.95
CA ASP A 236 3.21 9.72 -16.34
C ASP A 236 3.33 8.19 -16.51
N ALA A 237 3.38 7.44 -15.40
CA ALA A 237 3.55 5.99 -15.45
C ALA A 237 2.25 5.27 -15.88
N PRO A 238 2.37 4.16 -16.63
CA PRO A 238 1.23 3.27 -16.87
C PRO A 238 0.74 2.68 -15.55
N VAL A 239 -0.55 2.31 -15.53
CA VAL A 239 -1.12 1.61 -14.37
C VAL A 239 -0.49 0.23 -14.24
N GLN A 240 -0.13 -0.12 -13.00
CA GLN A 240 0.36 -1.45 -12.64
C GLN A 240 -0.68 -2.09 -11.72
N LEU A 241 -1.05 -3.33 -12.03
CA LEU A 241 -1.96 -4.09 -11.20
C LEU A 241 -1.22 -4.71 -10.01
N THR A 242 -1.88 -4.76 -8.85
CA THR A 242 -1.41 -5.53 -7.69
C THR A 242 -1.15 -6.97 -8.11
N LYS A 243 0.02 -7.48 -7.73
CA LYS A 243 0.45 -8.84 -8.03
C LYS A 243 0.59 -9.68 -6.78
N GLU A 244 0.69 -10.98 -7.00
CA GLU A 244 1.02 -11.94 -5.98
C GLU A 244 2.54 -12.06 -5.82
N SER A 245 2.99 -12.27 -4.59
CA SER A 245 4.34 -12.74 -4.34
C SER A 245 4.42 -14.26 -4.61
N GLY A 246 5.64 -14.78 -4.70
CA GLY A 246 5.88 -16.22 -4.79
C GLY A 246 5.47 -16.98 -3.53
N PHE A 247 5.28 -16.29 -2.40
CA PHE A 247 4.80 -16.88 -1.14
C PHE A 247 3.27 -16.88 -1.06
N THR A 248 2.58 -16.10 -1.91
CA THR A 248 1.12 -15.94 -1.87
C THR A 248 0.35 -17.27 -1.96
N PRO A 249 0.74 -18.27 -2.77
CA PRO A 249 0.08 -19.57 -2.79
C PRO A 249 0.07 -20.29 -1.43
N SER A 250 1.12 -20.15 -0.61
CA SER A 250 1.15 -20.71 0.75
C SER A 250 0.42 -19.81 1.75
N ILE A 251 0.51 -18.49 1.61
CA ILE A 251 -0.20 -17.53 2.47
C ILE A 251 -1.72 -17.68 2.35
N ARG A 252 -2.26 -17.81 1.13
CA ARG A 252 -3.71 -17.95 0.89
C ARG A 252 -4.33 -19.22 1.48
N LYS A 253 -3.53 -20.26 1.74
CA LYS A 253 -3.97 -21.46 2.48
C LYS A 253 -4.26 -21.16 3.96
N LEU A 254 -3.67 -20.09 4.50
CA LEU A 254 -3.70 -19.73 5.91
C LEU A 254 -4.58 -18.51 6.20
N THR A 255 -4.72 -17.58 5.24
CA THR A 255 -5.54 -16.38 5.43
C THR A 255 -6.07 -15.83 4.11
N GLY A 256 -7.30 -15.31 4.16
CA GLY A 256 -7.89 -14.48 3.10
C GLY A 256 -7.81 -12.97 3.41
N ASN A 257 -7.32 -12.58 4.59
CA ASN A 257 -7.21 -11.20 5.02
C ASN A 257 -5.93 -10.57 4.48
N LEU A 258 -5.96 -10.23 3.20
CA LEU A 258 -4.87 -9.56 2.50
C LEU A 258 -5.20 -8.09 2.26
N THR A 259 -4.17 -7.26 2.26
CA THR A 259 -4.21 -5.85 1.87
C THR A 259 -3.20 -5.60 0.76
N GLU A 260 -3.36 -4.48 0.05
CA GLU A 260 -2.41 -4.01 -0.94
C GLU A 260 -1.29 -3.27 -0.22
N TYR A 261 -0.04 -3.64 -0.52
CA TYR A 261 1.14 -2.88 -0.10
C TYR A 261 2.16 -2.85 -1.22
N ASN A 262 2.44 -1.65 -1.73
CA ASN A 262 3.48 -1.42 -2.74
C ASN A 262 3.34 -2.34 -3.96
N GLY A 263 2.15 -2.48 -4.53
CA GLY A 263 1.85 -3.31 -5.69
C GLY A 263 1.76 -4.81 -5.41
N PHE A 264 1.78 -5.26 -4.15
CA PHE A 264 1.66 -6.67 -3.80
C PHE A 264 0.53 -6.94 -2.81
N TRP A 265 -0.08 -8.12 -2.91
CA TRP A 265 -0.95 -8.65 -1.86
C TRP A 265 -0.13 -9.13 -0.67
N VAL A 266 -0.35 -8.53 0.50
CA VAL A 266 0.32 -8.91 1.77
C VAL A 266 -0.70 -9.22 2.87
N PRO A 267 -0.40 -10.14 3.80
CA PRO A 267 -1.34 -10.49 4.87
C PRO A 267 -1.40 -9.41 5.95
N ASN A 268 -2.61 -8.98 6.32
CA ASN A 268 -2.81 -8.14 7.50
C ASN A 268 -2.58 -8.92 8.79
N ASN A 269 -3.13 -10.13 8.83
CA ASN A 269 -2.96 -11.14 9.87
C ASN A 269 -3.36 -12.52 9.35
N PHE A 270 -3.05 -13.55 10.11
CA PHE A 270 -3.39 -14.93 9.87
C PHE A 270 -4.57 -15.31 10.78
N ALA A 271 -5.74 -15.55 10.18
CA ALA A 271 -6.97 -15.82 10.91
C ALA A 271 -6.83 -17.04 11.86
N ASN A 272 -7.73 -17.13 12.84
CA ASN A 272 -7.73 -17.99 14.05
C ASN A 272 -6.80 -17.59 15.20
N GLN A 273 -5.61 -17.02 14.95
CA GLN A 273 -4.69 -16.63 16.03
C GLN A 273 -4.56 -15.11 16.21
N GLY A 274 -4.94 -14.32 15.19
CA GLY A 274 -4.93 -12.87 15.25
C GLY A 274 -3.53 -12.29 15.42
N ASP A 275 -3.40 -10.98 15.31
CA ASP A 275 -2.11 -10.30 15.39
C ASP A 275 -1.47 -10.34 16.80
N HIS A 276 -2.25 -10.57 17.85
CA HIS A 276 -1.74 -10.74 19.22
C HIS A 276 -0.89 -12.01 19.38
N ALA A 277 -1.32 -13.15 18.84
CA ALA A 277 -0.54 -14.39 18.93
C ALA A 277 0.73 -14.31 18.07
N GLU A 278 0.63 -13.68 16.88
CA GLU A 278 1.79 -13.40 16.01
C GLU A 278 2.83 -12.55 16.74
N TYR A 279 2.38 -11.49 17.42
CA TYR A 279 3.23 -10.63 18.25
C TYR A 279 3.99 -11.41 19.34
N TRP A 280 3.29 -12.26 20.11
CA TRP A 280 3.97 -13.05 21.15
C TRP A 280 4.88 -14.14 20.57
N ALA A 281 4.53 -14.71 19.42
CA ALA A 281 5.43 -15.61 18.71
C ALA A 281 6.72 -14.91 18.28
N LEU A 282 6.65 -13.66 17.79
CA LEU A 282 7.83 -12.86 17.46
C LEU A 282 8.71 -12.64 18.70
N ARG A 283 8.12 -12.23 19.83
CA ARG A 283 8.86 -11.86 21.05
C ARG A 283 9.47 -13.07 21.78
N GLU A 284 8.79 -14.20 21.79
CA GLU A 284 9.15 -15.37 22.59
C GLU A 284 9.71 -16.54 21.77
N ARG A 285 9.38 -16.63 20.48
CA ARG A 285 9.67 -17.77 19.61
C ARG A 285 10.29 -17.33 18.29
N ALA A 286 9.56 -17.45 17.18
CA ALA A 286 9.91 -16.93 15.88
C ALA A 286 8.67 -16.74 15.02
N VAL A 287 8.80 -15.91 13.98
CA VAL A 287 7.80 -15.70 12.93
C VAL A 287 8.42 -15.71 11.54
N VAL A 288 7.62 -16.06 10.52
CA VAL A 288 7.94 -15.81 9.11
C VAL A 288 7.06 -14.72 8.52
N MET A 289 7.62 -13.85 7.68
CA MET A 289 6.90 -12.76 7.05
C MET A 289 7.35 -12.55 5.60
N ASP A 290 6.39 -12.31 4.73
CA ASP A 290 6.65 -11.95 3.34
C ASP A 290 6.98 -10.46 3.21
N LEU A 291 8.20 -10.15 2.79
CA LEU A 291 8.68 -8.79 2.54
C LEU A 291 8.96 -8.53 1.05
N SER A 292 8.39 -9.36 0.17
CA SER A 292 8.60 -9.28 -1.29
C SER A 292 8.21 -7.93 -1.88
N ALA A 293 7.31 -7.19 -1.23
CA ALA A 293 6.92 -5.84 -1.60
C ALA A 293 8.03 -4.78 -1.47
N LEU A 294 9.13 -5.06 -0.75
CA LEU A 294 10.30 -4.18 -0.75
C LEU A 294 10.92 -4.10 -2.15
N ARG A 295 11.50 -2.95 -2.49
CA ARG A 295 12.13 -2.72 -3.80
C ARG A 295 13.60 -3.07 -3.77
N LYS A 296 14.03 -3.85 -4.76
CA LYS A 296 15.41 -4.28 -4.92
C LYS A 296 15.95 -3.73 -6.23
N PHE A 297 17.07 -3.03 -6.15
CA PHE A 297 17.80 -2.50 -7.30
C PHE A 297 19.22 -3.03 -7.28
N GLU A 298 19.66 -3.63 -8.37
CA GLU A 298 21.06 -3.97 -8.57
C GLU A 298 21.78 -2.76 -9.18
N ILE A 299 22.93 -2.41 -8.61
CA ILE A 299 23.81 -1.34 -9.07
C ILE A 299 25.16 -1.97 -9.44
N CYS A 300 25.45 -1.99 -10.73
CA CYS A 300 26.54 -2.76 -11.31
C CYS A 300 27.51 -1.89 -12.12
N GLY A 301 28.76 -2.33 -12.20
CA GLY A 301 29.80 -1.72 -13.04
C GLY A 301 30.91 -1.08 -12.22
N SER A 302 31.98 -0.66 -12.91
CA SER A 302 33.16 -0.05 -12.26
C SER A 302 32.83 1.24 -11.50
N GLU A 303 31.77 1.95 -11.88
CA GLU A 303 31.36 3.23 -11.30
C GLU A 303 30.19 3.10 -10.31
N ALA A 304 29.79 1.87 -9.97
CA ALA A 304 28.68 1.60 -9.04
C ALA A 304 28.95 2.15 -7.63
N LEU A 305 30.18 1.99 -7.14
CA LEU A 305 30.59 2.51 -5.83
C LEU A 305 30.54 4.04 -5.81
N GLU A 306 31.00 4.70 -6.86
CA GLU A 306 30.98 6.16 -6.96
C GLU A 306 29.55 6.70 -6.96
N LEU A 307 28.65 6.09 -7.73
CA LEU A 307 27.23 6.43 -7.71
C LEU A 307 26.63 6.31 -6.31
N LEU A 308 26.88 5.20 -5.61
CA LEU A 308 26.37 5.00 -4.25
C LEU A 308 27.02 5.95 -3.24
N GLN A 309 28.29 6.29 -3.41
CA GLN A 309 28.97 7.32 -2.62
C GLN A 309 28.37 8.71 -2.87
N LEU A 310 27.79 8.99 -4.03
CA LEU A 310 27.09 10.26 -4.25
C LEU A 310 25.65 10.24 -3.72
N ALA A 311 24.90 9.16 -3.95
CA ALA A 311 23.46 9.13 -3.70
C ALA A 311 23.06 8.72 -2.26
N PHE A 312 23.86 7.87 -1.59
CA PHE A 312 23.49 7.24 -0.32
C PHE A 312 24.15 7.92 0.87
N SER A 313 23.47 8.05 2.02
CA SER A 313 23.97 8.83 3.16
C SER A 313 25.16 8.19 3.90
N ARG A 314 25.31 6.86 3.84
CA ARG A 314 26.42 6.10 4.44
C ARG A 314 27.68 6.17 3.58
N ASN A 315 28.84 5.90 4.20
CA ASN A 315 30.08 5.63 3.46
C ASN A 315 30.12 4.14 3.09
N VAL A 316 29.86 3.85 1.81
CA VAL A 316 29.77 2.53 1.20
C VAL A 316 31.16 1.92 0.94
N GLU A 317 32.21 2.75 0.78
CA GLU A 317 33.60 2.26 0.62
C GLU A 317 34.06 1.41 1.81
N LYS A 318 33.51 1.68 3.00
CA LYS A 318 33.83 0.96 4.24
C LYS A 318 33.20 -0.43 4.33
N LEU A 319 32.26 -0.76 3.46
CA LEU A 319 31.65 -2.10 3.43
C LEU A 319 32.62 -3.05 2.75
N THR A 320 32.86 -4.23 3.31
CA THR A 320 33.51 -5.31 2.56
C THR A 320 32.47 -6.14 1.81
N VAL A 321 32.90 -6.96 0.86
CA VAL A 321 32.01 -7.96 0.23
C VAL A 321 31.34 -8.81 1.31
N GLY A 322 30.03 -9.08 1.15
CA GLY A 322 29.21 -9.78 2.14
C GLY A 322 28.74 -8.90 3.31
N GLN A 323 28.96 -7.58 3.25
CA GLN A 323 28.48 -6.62 4.24
C GLN A 323 27.37 -5.73 3.69
N SER A 324 26.43 -5.38 4.56
CA SER A 324 25.39 -4.40 4.25
C SER A 324 25.39 -3.22 5.22
N ALA A 325 24.71 -2.14 4.87
CA ALA A 325 24.49 -1.00 5.76
C ALA A 325 23.19 -0.28 5.47
N TYR A 326 22.50 0.08 6.56
CA TYR A 326 21.31 0.92 6.55
C TYR A 326 21.67 2.41 6.45
N GLY A 327 20.89 3.15 5.65
CA GLY A 327 21.06 4.58 5.39
C GLY A 327 19.92 5.13 4.53
N CYS A 328 20.16 6.26 3.87
CA CYS A 328 19.11 7.00 3.16
C CYS A 328 19.56 7.40 1.76
N LEU A 329 18.61 7.43 0.82
CA LEU A 329 18.71 8.22 -0.40
C LEU A 329 18.18 9.62 -0.11
N LEU A 330 18.90 10.66 -0.54
CA LEU A 330 18.61 12.05 -0.20
C LEU A 330 18.36 12.89 -1.43
N ASN A 331 17.45 13.86 -1.33
CA ASN A 331 17.32 14.93 -2.32
C ASN A 331 18.35 16.04 -2.07
N PRO A 332 18.51 17.01 -3.00
CA PRO A 332 19.48 18.10 -2.84
C PRO A 332 19.22 19.03 -1.65
N HIS A 333 18.01 19.02 -1.09
CA HIS A 333 17.62 19.79 0.09
C HIS A 333 17.86 19.04 1.41
N GLY A 334 18.41 17.82 1.35
CA GLY A 334 18.71 17.00 2.52
C GLY A 334 17.51 16.20 3.06
N GLY A 335 16.37 16.24 2.38
CA GLY A 335 15.20 15.42 2.70
C GLY A 335 15.35 13.99 2.23
N MET A 336 14.68 13.06 2.91
CA MET A 336 14.77 11.61 2.67
C MET A 336 13.85 11.18 1.53
N ILE A 337 14.45 10.80 0.40
CA ILE A 337 13.72 10.18 -0.72
C ILE A 337 13.27 8.77 -0.32
N ASP A 338 14.14 8.04 0.35
CA ASP A 338 13.86 6.71 0.87
C ASP A 338 14.93 6.34 1.91
N ASP A 339 14.63 5.35 2.74
CA ASP A 339 15.59 4.65 3.58
C ASP A 339 15.69 3.18 3.17
N GLY A 340 16.81 2.56 3.50
CA GLY A 340 17.04 1.19 3.06
C GLY A 340 18.43 0.68 3.36
N ILE A 341 18.71 -0.51 2.84
CA ILE A 341 19.95 -1.24 3.07
C ILE A 341 20.70 -1.42 1.75
N VAL A 342 21.96 -0.98 1.72
CA VAL A 342 22.90 -1.30 0.63
C VAL A 342 23.69 -2.54 1.00
N PHE A 343 23.72 -3.52 0.09
CA PHE A 343 24.47 -4.77 0.17
C PHE A 343 25.64 -4.71 -0.81
N ARG A 344 26.88 -4.95 -0.37
CA ARG A 344 28.06 -5.08 -1.26
C ARG A 344 28.24 -6.54 -1.67
N LEU A 345 27.71 -6.91 -2.84
CA LEU A 345 27.67 -8.29 -3.33
C LEU A 345 29.02 -8.73 -3.89
N THR A 346 29.69 -7.84 -4.63
CA THR A 346 31.05 -8.03 -5.17
C THR A 346 31.81 -6.70 -5.09
N GLU A 347 33.00 -6.61 -5.70
CA GLU A 347 33.73 -5.35 -5.84
C GLU A 347 32.98 -4.29 -6.68
N SER A 348 32.18 -4.73 -7.65
CA SER A 348 31.51 -3.87 -8.64
C SER A 348 30.00 -4.13 -8.74
N THR A 349 29.43 -4.86 -7.79
CA THR A 349 28.00 -5.18 -7.75
C THR A 349 27.46 -4.92 -6.35
N TYR A 350 26.41 -4.11 -6.29
CA TYR A 350 25.72 -3.73 -5.07
C TYR A 350 24.23 -3.95 -5.25
N ARG A 351 23.51 -4.14 -4.14
CA ARG A 351 22.05 -4.15 -4.14
C ARG A 351 21.55 -3.13 -3.13
N TYR A 352 20.63 -2.27 -3.57
CA TYR A 352 19.85 -1.43 -2.67
C TYR A 352 18.47 -2.06 -2.45
N VAL A 353 18.13 -2.28 -1.19
CA VAL A 353 16.79 -2.72 -0.77
C VAL A 353 16.13 -1.56 -0.01
N GLY A 354 15.10 -0.97 -0.61
CA GLY A 354 14.34 0.15 -0.06
C GLY A 354 12.84 -0.06 -0.24
N ASN A 355 12.06 1.00 -0.12
CA ASN A 355 10.59 0.92 -0.19
C ASN A 355 9.98 1.57 -1.45
N CYS A 356 10.68 2.53 -2.06
CA CYS A 356 10.13 3.32 -3.17
C CYS A 356 10.40 2.74 -4.57
N ASP A 357 9.37 2.77 -5.42
CA ASP A 357 9.46 2.38 -6.85
C ASP A 357 10.44 3.26 -7.64
N THR A 358 10.46 4.56 -7.33
CA THR A 358 11.22 5.58 -8.07
C THR A 358 12.69 5.70 -7.63
N ASN A 359 13.16 4.84 -6.73
CA ASN A 359 14.56 4.83 -6.30
C ASN A 359 15.53 4.54 -7.46
N GLY A 360 15.12 3.67 -8.39
CA GLY A 360 15.87 3.42 -9.62
C GLY A 360 16.03 4.71 -10.41
N ASP A 361 14.93 5.41 -10.70
CA ASP A 361 14.92 6.67 -11.45
C ASP A 361 15.77 7.75 -10.77
N TRP A 362 15.72 7.81 -9.44
CA TRP A 362 16.58 8.71 -8.67
C TRP A 362 18.07 8.40 -8.85
N LEU A 363 18.47 7.13 -8.74
CA LEU A 363 19.86 6.71 -8.96
C LEU A 363 20.31 6.97 -10.41
N HIS A 364 19.45 6.73 -11.40
CA HIS A 364 19.69 7.08 -12.81
C HIS A 364 19.90 8.58 -12.97
N LYS A 365 19.06 9.41 -12.34
CA LYS A 365 19.18 10.87 -12.36
C LYS A 365 20.51 11.34 -11.78
N VAL A 366 20.93 10.80 -10.63
CA VAL A 366 22.22 11.14 -10.02
C VAL A 366 23.39 10.72 -10.92
N ALA A 367 23.33 9.51 -11.50
CA ALA A 367 24.35 9.03 -12.43
C ALA A 367 24.49 9.95 -13.66
N ALA A 368 23.37 10.29 -14.30
CA ALA A 368 23.34 11.18 -15.47
C ALA A 368 23.90 12.57 -15.17
N GLN A 369 23.54 13.16 -14.02
CA GLN A 369 24.04 14.47 -13.59
C GLN A 369 25.56 14.51 -13.36
N HIS A 370 26.17 13.36 -13.07
CA HIS A 370 27.61 13.24 -12.81
C HIS A 370 28.37 12.51 -13.92
N GLY A 371 27.73 12.19 -15.04
CA GLY A 371 28.35 11.50 -16.18
C GLY A 371 28.77 10.05 -15.89
N LEU A 372 28.16 9.41 -14.89
CA LEU A 372 28.47 8.03 -14.49
C LEU A 372 27.71 7.01 -15.37
N LYS A 373 28.36 5.89 -15.65
CA LYS A 373 27.91 4.77 -16.48
C LYS A 373 27.60 3.51 -15.66
N ALA A 374 27.31 3.66 -14.37
CA ALA A 374 26.80 2.58 -13.55
C ALA A 374 25.45 2.09 -14.07
N ILE A 375 25.25 0.77 -14.09
CA ILE A 375 23.99 0.15 -14.52
C ILE A 375 23.11 -0.02 -13.29
N VAL A 376 21.91 0.55 -13.31
CA VAL A 376 20.90 0.38 -12.26
C VAL A 376 19.67 -0.29 -12.86
N HIS A 377 19.27 -1.44 -12.31
CA HIS A 377 18.05 -2.14 -12.74
C HIS A 377 17.29 -2.73 -11.56
N SER A 378 15.96 -2.77 -11.67
CA SER A 378 15.12 -3.42 -10.65
C SER A 378 15.26 -4.94 -10.73
N SER A 379 15.42 -5.58 -9.57
CA SER A 379 15.36 -7.02 -9.39
C SER A 379 14.14 -7.45 -8.55
N SER A 380 13.26 -6.52 -8.20
CA SER A 380 12.11 -6.73 -7.29
C SER A 380 11.24 -7.94 -7.68
N ASP A 381 10.96 -8.10 -8.98
CA ASP A 381 10.08 -9.15 -9.52
C ASP A 381 10.75 -10.52 -9.60
N ARG A 382 12.08 -10.54 -9.55
CA ARG A 382 12.91 -11.76 -9.65
C ARG A 382 13.52 -12.14 -8.31
N LEU A 383 13.31 -11.34 -7.28
CA LEU A 383 13.93 -11.53 -5.97
C LEU A 383 12.96 -11.21 -4.85
N HIS A 384 12.28 -12.24 -4.40
CA HIS A 384 11.39 -12.20 -3.26
C HIS A 384 12.19 -12.46 -1.97
N ASN A 385 11.72 -11.93 -0.84
CA ASN A 385 12.40 -12.11 0.44
C ASN A 385 11.43 -12.46 1.56
N LEU A 386 11.82 -13.47 2.33
CA LEU A 386 11.12 -13.93 3.52
C LEU A 386 11.93 -13.58 4.76
N ALA A 387 11.35 -12.90 5.72
CA ALA A 387 11.98 -12.66 7.01
C ALA A 387 11.63 -13.77 7.99
N LEU A 388 12.64 -14.37 8.63
CA LEU A 388 12.50 -15.27 9.78
C LEU A 388 13.04 -14.54 11.01
N GLN A 389 12.17 -14.10 11.92
CA GLN A 389 12.53 -13.21 13.03
C GLN A 389 12.05 -13.73 14.38
N GLY A 390 12.78 -13.44 15.46
CA GLY A 390 12.51 -13.88 16.82
C GLY A 390 13.68 -14.66 17.43
N PRO A 391 13.70 -14.85 18.76
CA PRO A 391 14.81 -15.47 19.48
C PRO A 391 15.15 -16.90 19.03
N LEU A 392 14.21 -17.66 18.48
CA LEU A 392 14.41 -19.03 18.00
C LEU A 392 14.74 -19.12 16.50
N SER A 393 14.78 -17.99 15.78
CA SER A 393 15.05 -17.92 14.33
C SER A 393 16.34 -18.65 13.94
N ARG A 394 17.43 -18.44 14.70
CA ARG A 394 18.72 -19.12 14.50
C ARG A 394 18.60 -20.64 14.63
N GLN A 395 17.92 -21.12 15.67
CA GLN A 395 17.78 -22.57 15.92
C GLN A 395 16.98 -23.26 14.81
N ILE A 396 15.94 -22.59 14.30
CA ILE A 396 15.11 -23.07 13.19
C ILE A 396 15.90 -23.11 11.88
N LEU A 397 16.69 -22.07 11.60
CA LEU A 397 17.39 -21.93 10.32
C LEU A 397 18.65 -22.80 10.23
N GLN A 398 19.38 -22.97 11.34
CA GLN A 398 20.66 -23.68 11.41
C GLN A 398 20.68 -25.07 10.76
N PRO A 399 19.68 -25.98 10.95
CA PRO A 399 19.70 -27.30 10.32
C PRO A 399 19.37 -27.27 8.82
N LEU A 400 18.78 -26.18 8.32
CA LEU A 400 18.35 -26.06 6.93
C LEU A 400 19.37 -25.32 6.05
N ALA A 401 20.18 -24.46 6.65
CA ALA A 401 21.06 -23.55 5.93
C ALA A 401 22.42 -24.19 5.62
N GLN A 402 22.88 -23.98 4.39
CA GLN A 402 24.22 -24.34 3.93
C GLN A 402 24.80 -23.15 3.18
N PHE A 403 25.98 -22.67 3.57
CA PHE A 403 26.63 -21.55 2.90
C PHE A 403 27.56 -22.00 1.77
N ASP A 404 27.73 -21.10 0.79
CA ASP A 404 28.80 -21.27 -0.19
C ASP A 404 30.17 -21.15 0.51
N ARG A 405 31.02 -22.16 0.30
CA ARG A 405 32.37 -22.25 0.88
C ARG A 405 33.25 -21.05 0.52
N GLY A 406 32.96 -20.36 -0.58
CA GLY A 406 33.70 -19.17 -1.02
C GLY A 406 33.59 -17.95 -0.08
N TYR A 407 32.65 -17.94 0.87
CA TYR A 407 32.37 -16.78 1.73
C TYR A 407 32.91 -16.92 3.16
N GLY A 408 33.61 -18.01 3.48
CA GLY A 408 34.27 -18.20 4.78
C GLY A 408 33.32 -18.35 5.97
N ILE A 409 32.04 -18.59 5.73
CA ILE A 409 31.00 -18.83 6.74
C ILE A 409 30.58 -20.29 6.63
N GLN A 410 30.58 -21.02 7.73
CA GLN A 410 30.19 -22.44 7.79
C GLN A 410 28.84 -22.64 8.46
N THR A 411 28.51 -21.81 9.45
CA THR A 411 27.30 -21.96 10.26
C THR A 411 26.50 -20.66 10.34
N ILE A 412 25.19 -20.74 10.65
CA ILE A 412 24.33 -19.56 10.81
C ILE A 412 24.81 -18.69 11.98
N ALA A 413 25.44 -19.29 12.99
CA ALA A 413 25.99 -18.58 14.15
C ALA A 413 27.17 -17.65 13.80
N GLU A 414 27.95 -17.99 12.76
CA GLU A 414 29.09 -17.19 12.28
C GLU A 414 28.67 -15.97 11.45
N LEU A 415 27.43 -15.92 10.99
CA LEU A 415 26.92 -14.78 10.20
C LEU A 415 26.65 -13.59 11.13
N ASP A 416 27.55 -12.59 11.14
CA ASP A 416 27.41 -11.39 11.97
C ASP A 416 26.26 -10.47 11.55
N TYR A 417 25.82 -9.59 12.47
CA TYR A 417 24.78 -8.58 12.19
C TYR A 417 25.20 -7.67 11.03
N PHE A 418 24.29 -7.40 10.09
CA PHE A 418 24.58 -6.71 8.81
C PHE A 418 25.64 -7.42 7.93
N ARG A 419 25.81 -8.73 8.09
CA ARG A 419 26.44 -9.60 7.09
C ARG A 419 25.42 -10.42 6.32
N PHE A 420 25.83 -10.89 5.16
CA PHE A 420 25.07 -11.82 4.35
C PHE A 420 26.02 -12.73 3.57
N ALA A 421 25.52 -13.89 3.15
CA ALA A 421 26.23 -14.78 2.25
C ALA A 421 25.24 -15.59 1.40
N PRO A 422 25.62 -15.95 0.16
CA PRO A 422 24.86 -16.90 -0.63
C PRO A 422 25.02 -18.31 -0.09
N GLY A 423 24.03 -19.13 -0.36
CA GLY A 423 23.97 -20.51 0.08
C GLY A 423 22.68 -21.17 -0.38
N SER A 424 22.18 -22.07 0.45
CA SER A 424 20.87 -22.67 0.30
C SER A 424 20.17 -22.83 1.64
N VAL A 425 18.83 -22.86 1.61
CA VAL A 425 17.99 -23.21 2.75
C VAL A 425 17.09 -24.35 2.31
N ALA A 426 17.16 -25.49 2.98
CA ALA A 426 16.47 -26.72 2.57
C ALA A 426 16.77 -27.12 1.10
N GLY A 427 18.02 -26.90 0.66
CA GLY A 427 18.48 -27.17 -0.71
C GLY A 427 18.08 -26.12 -1.76
N ILE A 428 17.36 -25.06 -1.37
CA ILE A 428 16.91 -23.99 -2.26
C ILE A 428 17.96 -22.87 -2.31
N PRO A 429 18.49 -22.48 -3.49
CA PRO A 429 19.42 -21.36 -3.62
C PRO A 429 18.86 -20.07 -3.01
N THR A 430 19.58 -19.52 -2.02
CA THR A 430 19.11 -18.41 -1.18
C THR A 430 20.27 -17.49 -0.81
N LEU A 431 20.06 -16.18 -0.86
CA LEU A 431 20.94 -15.23 -0.18
C LEU A 431 20.44 -15.04 1.26
N ILE A 432 21.26 -15.36 2.25
CA ILE A 432 20.90 -15.32 3.66
C ILE A 432 21.54 -14.07 4.27
N SER A 433 20.72 -13.14 4.76
CA SER A 433 21.19 -11.91 5.41
C SER A 433 20.76 -11.87 6.87
N ARG A 434 21.67 -11.45 7.78
CA ARG A 434 21.31 -11.17 9.17
C ARG A 434 20.90 -9.70 9.33
N THR A 435 19.69 -9.43 8.84
CA THR A 435 19.00 -8.14 8.82
C THR A 435 17.55 -8.32 9.24
N GLY A 436 16.82 -7.22 9.45
CA GLY A 436 15.50 -7.31 10.07
C GLY A 436 14.80 -5.99 10.39
N TYR A 437 13.47 -6.06 10.53
CA TYR A 437 12.60 -4.89 10.74
C TYR A 437 11.63 -5.04 11.94
N THR A 438 12.00 -5.81 12.97
CA THR A 438 11.13 -6.07 14.16
C THR A 438 11.77 -5.79 15.52
N GLY A 439 13.07 -5.42 15.53
CA GLY A 439 13.86 -5.31 16.77
C GLY A 439 14.28 -6.66 17.38
N GLU A 440 14.01 -7.79 16.72
CA GLU A 440 14.45 -9.12 17.15
C GLU A 440 15.67 -9.63 16.36
N LEU A 441 16.32 -10.66 16.90
CA LEU A 441 17.23 -11.51 16.12
C LEU A 441 16.47 -12.07 14.91
N GLY A 442 17.08 -12.10 13.74
CA GLY A 442 16.46 -12.70 12.58
C GLY A 442 17.31 -12.65 11.32
N TYR A 443 16.73 -13.20 10.27
CA TYR A 443 17.36 -13.34 8.95
C TYR A 443 16.36 -12.99 7.85
N GLU A 444 16.84 -12.37 6.78
CA GLU A 444 16.11 -12.20 5.52
C GLU A 444 16.67 -13.17 4.49
N LEU A 445 15.76 -13.93 3.87
CA LEU A 445 16.06 -14.99 2.91
C LEU A 445 15.59 -14.56 1.53
N PHE A 446 16.53 -14.14 0.66
CA PHE A 446 16.21 -13.73 -0.69
C PHE A 446 16.24 -14.92 -1.64
N VAL A 447 15.16 -15.11 -2.40
CA VAL A 447 14.89 -16.30 -3.21
C VAL A 447 14.19 -15.93 -4.52
N GLN A 448 14.35 -16.77 -5.54
CA GLN A 448 13.56 -16.69 -6.77
C GLN A 448 12.08 -17.00 -6.48
N PRO A 449 11.10 -16.32 -7.12
CA PRO A 449 9.67 -16.52 -6.89
C PRO A 449 9.22 -17.98 -7.02
N ASP A 450 9.76 -18.73 -7.99
CA ASP A 450 9.37 -20.12 -8.25
C ASP A 450 9.69 -21.09 -7.09
N HIS A 451 10.66 -20.73 -6.24
CA HIS A 451 11.00 -21.55 -5.06
C HIS A 451 10.36 -21.04 -3.76
N ALA A 452 9.69 -19.90 -3.79
CA ALA A 452 9.24 -19.19 -2.59
C ALA A 452 8.23 -20.00 -1.76
N ALA A 453 7.21 -20.59 -2.38
CA ALA A 453 6.24 -21.45 -1.68
C ALA A 453 6.89 -22.69 -1.05
N VAL A 454 7.87 -23.30 -1.72
CA VAL A 454 8.61 -24.47 -1.20
C VAL A 454 9.47 -24.07 -0.01
N LEU A 455 10.15 -22.92 -0.08
CA LEU A 455 10.93 -22.38 1.03
C LEU A 455 10.05 -22.08 2.25
N TRP A 456 8.89 -21.46 2.03
CA TRP A 456 7.90 -21.20 3.09
C TRP A 456 7.47 -22.48 3.79
N ASP A 457 7.03 -23.47 3.02
CA ASP A 457 6.52 -24.74 3.56
C ASP A 457 7.64 -25.50 4.32
N ALA A 458 8.88 -25.47 3.83
CA ALA A 458 10.03 -26.07 4.49
C ALA A 458 10.35 -25.39 5.85
N LEU A 459 10.36 -24.06 5.90
CA LEU A 459 10.58 -23.31 7.14
C LEU A 459 9.46 -23.52 8.15
N MET A 460 8.19 -23.45 7.70
CA MET A 460 7.03 -23.71 8.55
C MET A 460 7.06 -25.12 9.14
N SER A 461 7.46 -26.12 8.36
CA SER A 461 7.61 -27.50 8.83
C SER A 461 8.72 -27.63 9.88
N ALA A 462 9.92 -27.11 9.60
CA ALA A 462 11.05 -27.16 10.52
C ALA A 462 10.84 -26.33 11.79
N GLY A 463 10.10 -25.22 11.70
CA GLY A 463 9.79 -24.34 12.81
C GLY A 463 8.60 -24.79 13.67
N LYS A 464 7.79 -25.77 13.22
CA LYS A 464 6.62 -26.25 13.95
C LYS A 464 6.94 -26.71 15.39
N PRO A 465 8.01 -27.49 15.66
CA PRO A 465 8.38 -27.87 17.03
C PRO A 465 8.76 -26.68 17.93
N PHE A 466 9.16 -25.56 17.32
CA PHE A 466 9.55 -24.32 17.99
C PHE A 466 8.39 -23.32 18.10
N GLY A 467 7.18 -23.69 17.65
CA GLY A 467 6.00 -22.82 17.66
C GLY A 467 6.12 -21.61 16.71
N LEU A 468 6.80 -21.79 15.58
CA LEU A 468 6.87 -20.81 14.49
C LEU A 468 5.46 -20.48 13.96
N LEU A 469 5.16 -19.20 13.84
CA LEU A 469 3.91 -18.71 13.22
C LEU A 469 4.22 -17.79 12.05
N PRO A 470 3.35 -17.70 11.03
CA PRO A 470 3.44 -16.60 10.09
C PRO A 470 2.96 -15.30 10.75
N MET A 471 3.46 -14.14 10.32
CA MET A 471 3.10 -12.83 10.88
C MET A 471 2.74 -11.82 9.78
N GLY A 472 1.65 -11.07 10.00
CA GLY A 472 1.13 -10.05 9.09
C GLY A 472 1.53 -8.62 9.47
N MET A 473 1.03 -7.67 8.68
CA MET A 473 1.37 -6.24 8.78
C MET A 473 0.97 -5.62 10.13
N LEU A 474 -0.13 -6.06 10.75
CA LEU A 474 -0.61 -5.46 12.01
C LEU A 474 0.36 -5.70 13.17
N ALA A 475 0.84 -6.94 13.34
CA ALA A 475 1.83 -7.26 14.36
C ALA A 475 3.21 -6.65 14.05
N LEU A 476 3.57 -6.57 12.76
CA LEU A 476 4.78 -5.89 12.30
C LEU A 476 4.78 -4.40 12.68
N ASP A 477 3.68 -3.70 12.45
CA ASP A 477 3.59 -2.27 12.75
C ASP A 477 3.78 -1.98 14.25
N ARG A 478 3.26 -2.85 15.13
CA ARG A 478 3.57 -2.75 16.57
C ARG A 478 5.05 -2.95 16.84
N ALA A 479 5.63 -4.02 16.28
CA ALA A 479 7.01 -4.40 16.54
C ALA A 479 8.01 -3.33 16.06
N ARG A 480 7.76 -2.72 14.90
CA ARG A 480 8.61 -1.67 14.35
C ARG A 480 8.51 -0.37 15.16
N ILE A 481 7.32 -0.01 15.67
CA ILE A 481 7.15 1.17 16.55
C ILE A 481 7.89 0.94 17.87
N GLU A 482 7.74 -0.23 18.48
CA GLU A 482 8.47 -0.60 19.71
C GLU A 482 9.99 -0.50 19.55
N ALA A 483 10.51 -0.88 18.38
CA ALA A 483 11.93 -0.83 18.05
C ALA A 483 12.41 0.55 17.55
N GLY A 484 11.52 1.54 17.42
CA GLY A 484 11.82 2.87 16.88
C GLY A 484 12.28 2.85 15.42
N LEU A 485 11.72 1.94 14.62
CA LEU A 485 12.01 1.80 13.19
C LEU A 485 11.02 2.66 12.37
N LEU A 486 11.55 3.35 11.38
CA LEU A 486 10.84 4.39 10.64
C LEU A 486 9.99 3.81 9.52
N SER A 487 8.82 4.39 9.28
CA SER A 487 7.99 4.14 8.11
C SER A 487 7.87 5.40 7.25
N ARG A 488 8.12 5.29 5.95
CA ARG A 488 7.94 6.40 4.99
C ARG A 488 6.47 6.82 4.95
N GLY A 489 6.21 8.12 4.93
CA GLY A 489 4.87 8.69 5.02
C GLY A 489 4.35 8.88 6.46
N HIS A 490 5.09 8.37 7.46
CA HIS A 490 4.81 8.59 8.87
C HIS A 490 5.94 9.38 9.52
N GLU A 491 7.12 8.77 9.66
CA GLU A 491 8.26 9.39 10.35
C GLU A 491 9.06 10.33 9.45
N PHE A 492 9.02 10.09 8.14
CA PHE A 492 9.72 10.90 7.15
C PHE A 492 9.04 10.88 5.79
N ASP A 493 9.32 11.94 5.03
CA ASP A 493 9.09 12.09 3.60
C ASP A 493 10.29 12.86 3.00
N ASP A 494 10.16 13.34 1.77
CA ASP A 494 11.20 14.12 1.08
C ASP A 494 11.39 15.56 1.62
N LEU A 495 10.65 15.96 2.65
CA LEU A 495 10.85 17.21 3.40
C LEU A 495 11.51 16.98 4.77
N ILE A 496 11.61 15.74 5.23
CA ILE A 496 12.23 15.40 6.51
C ILE A 496 13.65 14.87 6.31
N SER A 497 14.62 15.49 6.99
CA SER A 497 16.02 15.03 6.97
C SER A 497 16.28 13.85 7.91
N PRO A 498 17.38 13.10 7.72
CA PRO A 498 17.79 12.04 8.65
C PRO A 498 18.00 12.51 10.09
N TYR A 499 18.39 13.78 10.30
CA TYR A 499 18.56 14.36 11.65
C TYR A 499 17.21 14.58 12.33
N GLN A 500 16.22 15.07 11.59
CA GLN A 500 14.85 15.22 12.07
C GLN A 500 14.21 13.84 12.32
N ALA A 501 14.45 12.86 11.45
CA ALA A 501 13.91 11.50 11.56
C ALA A 501 14.59 10.63 12.63
N GLY A 502 15.61 11.12 13.32
CA GLY A 502 16.28 10.37 14.40
C GLY A 502 17.30 9.30 13.94
N ILE A 503 17.61 9.25 12.64
CA ILE A 503 18.60 8.34 12.05
C ILE A 503 19.86 9.06 11.54
N GLY A 504 20.14 10.26 12.07
CA GLY A 504 21.31 11.07 11.69
C GLY A 504 22.67 10.37 11.88
N TRP A 505 22.73 9.30 12.67
CA TRP A 505 23.89 8.42 12.82
C TRP A 505 24.25 7.66 11.52
N THR A 506 23.33 7.57 10.56
CA THR A 506 23.58 6.98 9.24
C THR A 506 24.34 7.93 8.30
N VAL A 507 24.33 9.24 8.58
CA VAL A 507 24.90 10.26 7.69
C VAL A 507 26.41 10.35 7.88
N ALA A 508 27.17 9.97 6.85
CA ALA A 508 28.62 9.91 6.83
C ALA A 508 29.29 11.28 6.59
N MET A 509 28.85 12.30 7.34
CA MET A 509 29.23 13.71 7.15
C MET A 509 30.75 13.94 7.18
N LYS A 510 31.45 13.27 8.10
CA LYS A 510 32.90 13.43 8.30
C LYS A 510 33.75 12.58 7.34
N THR A 511 33.20 11.48 6.82
CA THR A 511 33.98 10.44 6.13
C THR A 511 33.74 10.43 4.62
N LYS A 512 32.93 11.33 4.11
CA LYS A 512 32.66 11.50 2.68
C LYS A 512 32.97 12.94 2.29
N ALA A 513 33.74 13.11 1.21
CA ALA A 513 34.06 14.44 0.70
C ALA A 513 32.80 15.16 0.22
N ASN A 514 31.95 14.49 -0.58
CA ASN A 514 30.70 15.03 -1.10
C ASN A 514 29.63 13.92 -1.22
N PHE A 515 28.36 14.31 -1.20
CA PHE A 515 27.18 13.50 -1.53
C PHE A 515 25.96 14.41 -1.69
N VAL A 516 24.90 13.94 -2.36
CA VAL A 516 23.69 14.73 -2.59
C VAL A 516 23.04 15.13 -1.25
N GLY A 517 22.73 16.42 -1.11
CA GLY A 517 22.12 16.97 0.11
C GLY A 517 23.09 17.29 1.25
N LYS A 518 24.40 17.02 1.11
CA LYS A 518 25.40 17.25 2.18
C LYS A 518 25.37 18.68 2.73
N ALA A 519 25.44 19.69 1.85
CA ALA A 519 25.47 21.10 2.26
C ALA A 519 24.18 21.56 2.96
N ALA A 520 23.02 21.01 2.58
CA ALA A 520 21.76 21.29 3.26
C ALA A 520 21.74 20.63 4.65
N LEU A 521 22.19 19.38 4.74
CA LEU A 521 22.29 18.64 5.99
C LEU A 521 23.27 19.27 6.99
N GLU A 522 24.36 19.89 6.54
CA GLU A 522 25.27 20.64 7.42
C GLU A 522 24.52 21.75 8.16
N LYS A 523 23.68 22.52 7.45
CA LYS A 523 22.85 23.58 8.05
C LYS A 523 21.77 23.02 8.97
N ILE A 524 21.06 21.98 8.52
CA ILE A 524 19.97 21.36 9.30
C ILE A 524 20.50 20.74 10.59
N LYS A 525 21.73 20.20 10.58
CA LYS A 525 22.35 19.61 11.77
C LYS A 525 22.58 20.63 12.89
N GLU A 526 22.91 21.86 12.55
CA GLU A 526 23.15 22.93 13.53
C GLU A 526 21.84 23.37 14.20
N HIS A 527 20.77 23.49 13.42
CA HIS A 527 19.46 23.95 13.88
C HIS A 527 18.32 23.14 13.26
N PRO A 528 18.07 21.89 13.73
CA PRO A 528 16.98 21.08 13.21
C PRO A 528 15.64 21.68 13.65
N PRO A 529 14.69 21.94 12.74
CA PRO A 529 13.42 22.57 13.10
C PRO A 529 12.51 21.66 13.94
N ARG A 530 12.68 20.34 13.81
CA ARG A 530 12.01 19.28 14.56
C ARG A 530 12.98 18.13 14.81
N VAL A 531 12.69 17.31 15.81
CA VAL A 531 13.41 16.07 16.11
C VAL A 531 12.44 14.96 16.48
N ALA A 532 12.79 13.75 16.08
CA ALA A 532 12.05 12.55 16.44
C ALA A 532 12.29 12.16 17.90
N VAL A 533 11.22 11.83 18.62
CA VAL A 533 11.27 11.27 19.98
C VAL A 533 10.32 10.09 20.12
N GLY A 534 10.60 9.21 21.08
CA GLY A 534 9.62 8.27 21.60
C GLY A 534 8.81 8.90 22.74
N LEU A 535 7.54 8.56 22.85
CA LEU A 535 6.64 9.01 23.90
C LEU A 535 6.02 7.79 24.60
N MET A 536 6.05 7.77 25.93
CA MET A 536 5.34 6.79 26.75
C MET A 536 4.11 7.46 27.37
N LEU A 537 2.91 7.01 27.03
CA LEU A 537 1.66 7.63 27.47
C LEU A 537 1.21 7.04 28.82
N GLU A 538 0.67 7.88 29.69
CA GLU A 538 -0.04 7.48 30.92
C GLU A 538 -1.50 7.11 30.61
N SER A 539 -1.69 6.33 29.54
CA SER A 539 -2.99 5.85 29.08
C SER A 539 -2.80 4.58 28.25
N ASN A 540 -3.85 3.76 28.18
CA ASN A 540 -3.93 2.62 27.26
C ASN A 540 -4.53 3.00 25.90
N ASP A 541 -4.97 4.24 25.73
CA ASP A 541 -5.45 4.72 24.44
C ASP A 541 -4.28 4.97 23.50
N VAL A 542 -4.44 4.55 22.25
CA VAL A 542 -3.41 4.72 21.23
C VAL A 542 -3.53 6.11 20.62
N ALA A 543 -2.40 6.81 20.57
CA ALA A 543 -2.34 8.09 19.88
C ALA A 543 -2.23 7.87 18.36
N GLY A 544 -3.17 8.42 17.61
CA GLY A 544 -3.17 8.36 16.15
C GLY A 544 -2.16 9.32 15.52
N CYS A 545 -1.74 9.02 14.27
CA CYS A 545 -0.96 9.95 13.47
C CYS A 545 -1.69 11.31 13.36
N GLY A 546 -0.93 12.41 13.45
CA GLY A 546 -1.49 13.77 13.38
C GLY A 546 -1.95 14.34 14.72
N GLN A 547 -2.03 13.53 15.78
CA GLN A 547 -2.37 14.05 17.11
C GLN A 547 -1.31 15.01 17.64
N CYS A 548 -1.77 16.13 18.19
CA CYS A 548 -0.91 17.21 18.63
C CYS A 548 -0.25 16.90 19.98
N VAL A 549 0.99 17.37 20.15
CA VAL A 549 1.77 17.28 21.40
C VAL A 549 1.91 18.67 22.00
N PHE A 550 1.75 18.78 23.32
CA PHE A 550 1.74 20.03 24.09
C PHE A 550 2.71 19.93 25.28
N PRO A 551 3.28 21.05 25.74
CA PRO A 551 3.86 21.11 27.07
C PRO A 551 2.77 20.89 28.13
N THR A 552 3.13 20.30 29.27
CA THR A 552 2.20 20.09 30.38
C THR A 552 1.60 21.41 30.85
N GLY A 553 0.26 21.49 30.88
CA GLY A 553 -0.48 22.68 31.32
C GLY A 553 -0.61 23.81 30.29
N ASP A 554 0.08 23.75 29.16
CA ASP A 554 0.06 24.81 28.14
C ASP A 554 -0.88 24.49 26.97
N ARG A 555 -1.26 25.53 26.20
CA ARG A 555 -2.21 25.37 25.08
C ARG A 555 -1.57 25.36 23.71
N TRP A 556 -0.31 25.78 23.57
CA TRP A 556 0.37 25.79 22.28
C TRP A 556 0.99 24.42 21.97
N ARG A 557 1.03 24.09 20.68
CA ARG A 557 1.55 22.82 20.18
C ARG A 557 3.07 22.88 20.05
N VAL A 558 3.74 21.81 20.49
CA VAL A 558 5.19 21.63 20.37
C VAL A 558 5.58 20.44 19.50
N GLY A 559 4.60 19.73 18.93
CA GLY A 559 4.85 18.70 17.95
C GLY A 559 3.61 17.88 17.60
N THR A 560 3.84 16.76 16.94
CA THR A 560 2.81 15.88 16.40
C THR A 560 3.26 14.43 16.47
N VAL A 561 2.34 13.53 16.81
CA VAL A 561 2.53 12.08 16.75
C VAL A 561 2.60 11.61 15.29
N THR A 562 3.60 10.80 14.94
CA THR A 562 3.78 10.22 13.60
C THR A 562 3.26 8.78 13.52
N SER A 563 3.52 7.99 14.56
CA SER A 563 3.04 6.63 14.71
C SER A 563 2.74 6.35 16.18
N GLY A 564 1.72 5.53 16.46
CA GLY A 564 1.39 5.14 17.82
C GLY A 564 0.82 3.72 17.89
N THR A 565 1.09 3.03 18.99
CA THR A 565 0.58 1.68 19.22
C THR A 565 0.44 1.38 20.71
N PHE A 566 -0.37 0.38 21.04
CA PHE A 566 -0.34 -0.23 22.36
C PHE A 566 0.70 -1.35 22.36
N SER A 567 1.70 -1.25 23.23
CA SER A 567 2.73 -2.26 23.40
C SER A 567 2.29 -3.31 24.44
N PRO A 568 2.04 -4.58 24.06
CA PRO A 568 1.64 -5.61 25.01
C PRO A 568 2.74 -5.94 26.03
N ILE A 569 4.01 -5.92 25.62
CA ILE A 569 5.13 -6.27 26.50
C ILE A 569 5.45 -5.16 27.51
N LEU A 570 5.25 -3.90 27.13
CA LEU A 570 5.38 -2.76 28.04
C LEU A 570 4.07 -2.47 28.81
N ASN A 571 2.97 -3.12 28.41
CA ASN A 571 1.60 -2.88 28.89
C ASN A 571 1.26 -1.38 28.94
N ARG A 572 1.56 -0.67 27.85
CA ARG A 572 1.44 0.78 27.76
C ARG A 572 1.31 1.25 26.31
N SER A 573 0.57 2.33 26.08
CA SER A 573 0.62 3.04 24.80
C SER A 573 1.93 3.80 24.62
N ILE A 574 2.51 3.64 23.44
CA ILE A 574 3.73 4.31 23.01
C ILE A 574 3.50 5.01 21.68
N ALA A 575 4.28 6.05 21.41
CA ALA A 575 4.24 6.76 20.15
C ALA A 575 5.63 7.24 19.72
N LEU A 576 5.80 7.39 18.42
CA LEU A 576 6.85 8.19 17.80
C LEU A 576 6.25 9.58 17.49
N ALA A 577 7.03 10.63 17.68
CA ALA A 577 6.58 11.99 17.44
C ALA A 577 7.70 12.89 16.89
N GLN A 578 7.30 13.88 16.11
CA GLN A 578 8.16 14.99 15.68
C GLN A 578 7.86 16.21 16.54
N ILE A 579 8.84 16.67 17.32
CA ILE A 579 8.67 17.79 18.26
C ILE A 579 9.74 18.85 18.08
N VAL A 580 9.54 20.06 18.60
CA VAL A 580 10.62 21.07 18.61
C VAL A 580 11.74 20.62 19.57
N PRO A 581 13.02 20.90 19.27
CA PRO A 581 14.17 20.38 20.03
C PRO A 581 14.16 20.71 21.53
N GLU A 582 13.58 21.83 21.93
CA GLU A 582 13.55 22.32 23.32
C GLU A 582 12.81 21.37 24.27
N TYR A 583 11.93 20.51 23.74
CA TYR A 583 11.14 19.56 24.53
C TYR A 583 11.60 18.10 24.34
N ALA A 584 12.74 17.86 23.67
CA ALA A 584 13.19 16.52 23.30
C ALA A 584 14.08 15.81 24.32
N ALA A 585 14.38 16.45 25.44
CA ALA A 585 15.15 15.80 26.50
C ALA A 585 14.38 14.61 27.08
N ILE A 586 15.05 13.46 27.20
CA ILE A 586 14.49 12.26 27.85
C ILE A 586 14.03 12.62 29.27
N GLY A 587 12.83 12.17 29.63
CA GLY A 587 12.20 12.46 30.91
C GLY A 587 11.33 13.71 30.93
N THR A 588 11.31 14.51 29.85
CA THR A 588 10.40 15.66 29.74
C THR A 588 8.96 15.19 29.76
N GLU A 589 8.15 15.80 30.64
CA GLU A 589 6.70 15.60 30.67
C GLU A 589 6.03 16.45 29.59
N LEU A 590 5.14 15.83 28.82
CA LEU A 590 4.33 16.42 27.77
C LEU A 590 2.89 15.91 27.88
N GLU A 591 2.02 16.47 27.05
CA GLU A 591 0.64 16.04 26.88
C GLU A 591 0.36 15.70 25.41
N VAL A 592 -0.27 14.56 25.15
CA VAL A 592 -0.76 14.18 23.83
C VAL A 592 -2.26 14.41 23.77
N GLY A 593 -2.69 15.18 22.78
CA GLY A 593 -4.10 15.43 22.53
C GLY A 593 -4.79 14.22 21.91
N LEU A 594 -5.78 13.66 22.59
CA LEU A 594 -6.65 12.62 22.06
C LEU A 594 -7.97 13.23 21.58
N MET A 595 -8.71 12.53 20.71
CA MET A 595 -9.95 13.04 20.10
C MET A 595 -9.72 14.36 19.33
N ASP A 596 -10.29 15.48 19.80
CA ASP A 596 -10.07 16.82 19.24
C ASP A 596 -8.80 17.51 19.79
N GLY A 597 -8.06 16.84 20.68
CA GLY A 597 -6.85 17.33 21.34
C GLY A 597 -7.08 18.45 22.36
N MET A 598 -8.32 18.89 22.55
CA MET A 598 -8.70 19.99 23.43
C MET A 598 -9.52 19.52 24.63
N LYS A 599 -10.49 18.62 24.41
CA LYS A 599 -11.30 18.02 25.47
C LYS A 599 -10.52 17.00 26.29
N ARG A 600 -9.56 16.33 25.65
CA ARG A 600 -8.82 15.24 26.27
C ARG A 600 -7.35 15.31 25.91
N ARG A 601 -6.53 15.33 26.95
CA ARG A 601 -5.08 15.25 26.86
C ARG A 601 -4.60 14.22 27.86
N VAL A 602 -3.65 13.39 27.42
CA VAL A 602 -3.02 12.38 28.27
C VAL A 602 -1.57 12.76 28.49
N LYS A 603 -1.09 12.62 29.73
CA LYS A 603 0.32 12.80 30.03
C LYS A 603 1.16 11.79 29.24
N ALA A 604 2.32 12.24 28.79
CA ALA A 604 3.32 11.42 28.14
C ALA A 604 4.72 11.83 28.60
N ILE A 605 5.63 10.86 28.65
CA ILE A 605 7.03 11.08 29.02
C ILE A 605 7.90 10.83 27.78
N VAL A 606 8.79 11.78 27.48
CA VAL A 606 9.77 11.65 26.40
C VAL A 606 10.79 10.55 26.74
N GLY A 607 10.97 9.62 25.81
CA GLY A 607 11.92 8.51 25.90
C GLY A 607 12.75 8.33 24.62
N SER A 608 13.50 7.24 24.56
CA SER A 608 14.19 6.82 23.33
C SER A 608 13.18 6.44 22.24
N LEU A 609 13.57 6.56 20.97
CA LEU A 609 12.77 6.10 19.83
C LEU A 609 12.41 4.61 19.96
N SER A 610 13.36 3.79 20.40
CA SER A 610 13.11 2.39 20.73
C SER A 610 12.59 2.33 22.16
N ALA A 611 11.28 2.11 22.32
CA ALA A 611 10.66 1.96 23.64
C ALA A 611 10.96 0.59 24.26
N TYR A 612 11.11 -0.44 23.42
CA TYR A 612 11.52 -1.79 23.82
C TYR A 612 12.96 -2.06 23.34
N ASP A 613 13.76 -2.72 24.18
CA ASP A 613 15.19 -3.01 23.95
C ASP A 613 16.01 -1.81 23.38
N PRO A 614 16.07 -0.66 24.07
CA PRO A 614 16.74 0.54 23.56
C PRO A 614 18.26 0.35 23.32
N THR A 615 18.87 -0.65 23.96
CA THR A 615 20.28 -1.01 23.74
C THR A 615 20.49 -1.85 22.49
N LYS A 616 19.41 -2.31 21.84
CA LYS A 616 19.41 -3.19 20.67
C LYS A 616 20.20 -4.48 20.96
N SER A 617 20.02 -5.04 22.15
CA SER A 617 20.70 -6.26 22.60
C SER A 617 20.17 -7.50 21.89
N ARG A 618 18.86 -7.55 21.59
CA ARG A 618 18.20 -8.71 20.98
C ARG A 618 18.59 -8.91 19.53
N VAL A 619 18.66 -7.84 18.74
CA VAL A 619 19.13 -7.92 17.34
C VAL A 619 20.61 -8.35 17.22
N ARG A 620 21.40 -8.15 18.29
CA ARG A 620 22.85 -8.48 18.34
C ARG A 620 23.13 -9.85 18.95
N SER A 621 22.12 -10.50 19.55
CA SER A 621 22.23 -11.81 20.21
C SER A 621 22.52 -12.97 19.28
#